data_AF-A0A929K6E2-F1
#
_entry.id   AF-A0A929K6E2-F1
#
_cell.length_a   1.000
_cell.length_b   1.000
_cell.length_c   1.000
_cell.angle_alpha   90.00
_cell.angle_beta   90.00
_cell.angle_gamma   90.00
#
_symmetry.space_group_name_H-M   'P 1'
#
loop_
_entity.id
_entity.type
_entity.pdbx_description
1 polymer ?
#
loop_
_entity_poly.entity_id
_entity_poly.type
_entity_poly.pdbx_seq_one_letter_code
_entity_poly.pdbx_strand_id
1 'polypeptide(L)' 'MRHLKVDTTLAVNLYKEGLISIGKASEIIGVSKWEMFDILAAKKIPIQYYPEDLEEDIETLEKLL' A
#
# COMPACT_ATOMS: atom_id res chain seq x y z
N MET A 1 17.08 20.73 5.01
CA MET A 1 15.74 20.31 4.56
C MET A 1 15.28 19.13 5.41
N ARG A 2 14.48 19.36 6.46
CA ARG A 2 13.90 18.34 7.35
C ARG A 2 12.37 18.34 7.15
N HIS A 3 11.89 17.81 6.02
CA HIS A 3 10.44 17.78 5.75
C HIS A 3 9.91 16.46 5.13
N LEU A 4 10.70 15.38 5.02
CA LEU A 4 10.27 14.12 4.40
C LEU A 4 10.14 12.92 5.36
N LYS A 5 9.84 13.16 6.64
CA LYS A 5 9.52 12.10 7.61
C LYS A 5 8.11 12.28 8.16
N VAL A 6 7.09 12.20 7.33
CA VAL A 6 5.95 11.42 7.83
C VAL A 6 6.52 10.01 7.95
N ASP A 7 6.62 9.51 9.18
CA ASP A 7 7.49 8.36 9.48
C ASP A 7 7.06 7.18 8.61
N THR A 8 7.92 6.73 7.71
CA THR A 8 7.69 5.52 6.90
C THR A 8 7.25 4.35 7.79
N THR A 9 7.74 4.33 9.04
CA THR A 9 7.31 3.38 10.08
C THR A 9 5.81 3.49 10.39
N LEU A 10 5.28 4.70 10.52
CA LEU A 10 3.84 4.93 10.75
C LEU A 10 3.01 4.44 9.55
N ALA A 11 3.37 4.85 8.32
CA ALA A 11 2.64 4.43 7.13
C ALA A 11 2.67 2.90 6.94
N VAL A 12 3.82 2.27 7.17
CA VAL A 12 3.97 0.81 7.12
C VAL A 12 3.15 0.12 8.20
N ASN A 13 3.14 0.63 9.44
CA ASN A 13 2.33 0.03 10.51
C ASN A 13 0.84 0.17 10.24
N LEU A 14 0.37 1.34 9.80
CA LEU A 14 -1.04 1.54 9.44
C LEU A 14 -1.47 0.59 8.31
N TYR A 15 -0.62 0.41 7.28
CA TYR A 15 -0.85 -0.57 6.23
C TYR A 15 -0.88 -2.01 6.77
N LYS A 16 0.11 -2.37 7.59
CA LYS A 16 0.23 -3.72 8.19
C LYS A 16 -0.97 -4.07 9.07
N GLU A 17 -1.55 -3.11 9.78
CA GLU A 17 -2.75 -3.30 10.59
C GLU A 17 -4.06 -3.25 9.76
N GLY A 18 -3.97 -3.09 8.43
CA GLY A 18 -5.14 -3.02 7.53
C GLY A 18 -5.95 -1.72 7.64
N LEU A 19 -5.42 -0.70 8.32
CA LEU A 19 -6.13 0.56 8.58
C LEU A 19 -6.15 1.49 7.37
N ILE A 20 -5.18 1.33 6.46
CA ILE A 20 -5.07 2.09 5.21
C ILE A 20 -4.63 1.17 4.07
N SER A 21 -5.08 1.50 2.86
CA SER A 21 -4.64 0.81 1.64
C SER A 21 -3.19 1.16 1.29
N ILE A 22 -2.55 0.33 0.44
CA ILE A 22 -1.20 0.62 -0.07
C ILE A 22 -1.15 1.96 -0.82
N GLY A 23 -2.23 2.31 -1.54
CA GLY A 23 -2.33 3.60 -2.22
C GLY A 23 -2.28 4.77 -1.25
N LYS A 24 -3.01 4.67 -0.12
CA LYS A 24 -3.00 5.71 0.91
C LYS A 24 -1.67 5.78 1.65
N ALA A 25 -1.04 4.63 1.91
CA ALA A 25 0.31 4.60 2.50
C ALA A 25 1.35 5.26 1.56
N SER A 26 1.24 5.02 0.25
CA SER A 26 2.10 5.62 -0.79
C SER A 26 1.91 7.15 -0.86
N GLU A 27 0.65 7.61 -0.84
CA GLU A 27 0.28 9.04 -0.81
C GLU A 27 0.87 9.76 0.42
N ILE A 28 0.76 9.15 1.61
CA ILE A 28 1.19 9.73 2.89
C ILE A 28 2.71 10.01 2.91
N ILE A 29 3.51 9.11 2.33
CA ILE A 29 4.97 9.26 2.31
C ILE A 29 5.50 9.84 1.00
N GLY A 30 4.62 10.13 0.04
CA GLY A 30 4.94 10.80 -1.23
C GLY A 30 5.74 9.93 -2.21
N VAL A 31 5.45 8.64 -2.26
CA VAL A 31 6.11 7.68 -3.19
C VAL A 31 5.09 7.01 -4.11
N SER A 32 5.56 6.40 -5.18
CA SER A 32 4.74 5.53 -6.04
C SER A 32 4.35 4.23 -5.33
N LYS A 33 3.28 3.56 -5.80
CA LYS A 33 2.91 2.23 -5.28
C LYS A 33 4.06 1.21 -5.39
N TRP A 34 4.85 1.28 -6.46
CA TRP A 34 6.02 0.41 -6.67
C TRP A 34 7.10 0.62 -5.62
N GLU A 35 7.45 1.87 -5.33
CA GLU A 35 8.39 2.21 -4.25
C GLU A 35 7.86 1.79 -2.87
N MET A 36 6.53 1.87 -2.66
CA MET A 36 5.92 1.36 -1.43
C MET A 36 6.05 -0.17 -1.31
N PHE A 37 5.90 -0.92 -2.42
CA PHE A 37 6.18 -2.36 -2.41
C PHE A 37 7.64 -2.66 -2.06
N ASP A 38 8.60 -1.90 -2.58
CA ASP A 38 10.02 -2.06 -2.23
C ASP A 38 10.26 -1.81 -0.72
N ILE A 39 9.61 -0.80 -0.15
CA ILE A 39 9.66 -0.50 1.28
C ILE A 39 9.10 -1.66 2.12
N LEU A 40 7.97 -2.24 1.70
CA LEU A 40 7.35 -3.38 2.38
C LEU A 40 8.23 -4.63 2.30
N ALA A 41 8.78 -4.91 1.11
CA ALA A 41 9.68 -6.04 0.87
C ALA A 41 10.96 -5.94 1.71
N ALA A 42 11.60 -4.76 1.74
CA ALA A 42 12.78 -4.51 2.57
C ALA A 42 12.50 -4.72 4.07
N LYS A 43 11.27 -4.44 4.52
CA LYS A 43 10.81 -4.64 5.90
C LYS A 43 10.19 -6.02 6.16
N LYS A 44 10.16 -6.91 5.16
CA LYS A 44 9.53 -8.24 5.20
C LYS A 44 8.06 -8.20 5.64
N ILE A 45 7.34 -7.16 5.22
CA ILE A 45 5.91 -7.05 5.44
C ILE A 45 5.19 -7.68 4.24
N PRO A 46 4.35 -8.71 4.43
CA PRO A 46 3.60 -9.31 3.34
C PRO A 46 2.61 -8.31 2.76
N ILE A 47 2.36 -8.43 1.46
CA ILE A 47 1.28 -7.69 0.81
C ILE A 47 -0.03 -8.24 1.35
N GLN A 48 -0.89 -7.34 1.80
CA GLN A 48 -2.27 -7.68 2.12
C GLN A 48 -3.02 -7.88 0.81
N TYR A 49 -3.47 -9.12 0.61
CA TYR A 49 -4.35 -9.53 -0.47
C TYR A 49 -5.43 -10.41 0.17
N TYR A 50 -6.65 -9.93 0.16
CA TYR A 50 -7.82 -10.56 0.73
C TYR A 50 -8.78 -11.03 -0.37
N PRO A 51 -9.75 -11.90 -0.05
CA PRO A 51 -10.77 -12.32 -1.02
C PRO A 51 -11.51 -11.14 -1.67
N GLU A 52 -11.71 -10.05 -0.94
CA GLU A 52 -12.36 -8.83 -1.45
C GLU A 52 -11.50 -8.12 -2.50
N ASP A 53 -10.16 -8.15 -2.37
CA ASP A 53 -9.24 -7.61 -3.38
C ASP A 53 -9.36 -8.40 -4.70
N LEU A 54 -9.57 -9.73 -4.61
CA LEU A 54 -9.82 -10.57 -5.79
C LEU A 54 -11.18 -10.25 -6.44
N GLU A 55 -12.22 -9.99 -5.65
CA GLU A 55 -13.53 -9.58 -6.16
C GLU A 55 -13.46 -8.23 -6.89
N GLU A 56 -12.75 -7.25 -6.32
CA GLU A 56 -12.51 -5.95 -6.98
C GLU A 56 -11.72 -6.09 -8.28
N ASP A 57 -10.70 -6.97 -8.31
CA ASP A 57 -9.94 -7.27 -9.52
C ASP A 57 -10.83 -7.89 -10.61
N ILE A 58 -11.69 -8.84 -10.25
CA ILE A 58 -12.66 -9.46 -11.17
C ILE A 58 -13.63 -8.40 -11.71
N GLU A 59 -14.23 -7.58 -10.85
CA GLU A 59 -15.13 -6.50 -11.29
C GLU A 59 -14.43 -5.53 -12.25
N THR A 60 -13.16 -5.22 -11.99
CA THR A 60 -12.37 -4.34 -12.85
C THR A 60 -12.18 -4.96 -14.23
N LEU A 61 -11.89 -6.26 -14.30
CA LEU A 61 -11.76 -6.99 -15.57
C LEU A 61 -13.09 -7.09 -16.31
N GLU A 62 -14.20 -7.33 -15.62
CA GLU A 62 -15.54 -7.38 -16.22
C GLU A 62 -15.95 -6.03 -16.84
N LYS A 63 -15.60 -4.90 -16.22
CA LYS A 63 -15.87 -3.56 -16.75
C LYS A 63 -15.06 -3.22 -18.01
N LEU A 64 -13.99 -3.96 -18.29
CA LEU A 64 -13.11 -3.77 -19.45
C LEU A 64 -13.45 -4.68 -20.64
N LEU A 65 -14.33 -5.67 -20.45
CA LEU A 65 -14.81 -6.63 -21.47
C LEU A 65 -16.17 -6.21 -22.04
#